data_AF-A0A9E4GPW3-F1
#
_entry.id   AF-A0A9E4GPW3-F1
#
_cell.length_a   1.000
_cell.length_b   1.000
_cell.length_c   1.000
_cell.angle_alpha   90.00
_cell.angle_beta   90.00
_cell.angle_gamma   90.00
#
_symmetry.space_group_name_H-M   'P 1'
#
loop_
_entity.id
_entity.type
_entity.pdbx_description
1 polymer ?
#
loop_
_entity_poly.entity_id
_entity_poly.type
_entity_poly.pdbx_seq_one_letter_code
_entity_poly.pdbx_strand_id
1 'polypeptide(L)'
;MDAVADNKQLDISASIELLRERWPDAINHDNRDGFSGIIVDPAQLDDVALAIRDELGFDYLSSVTGVDYLGVSDHMEVVYHAYRTGGGPGLVFKAQTGRDDPRVPSLVPVWPGADFQEREAYDLYGIHFEGHPNLRRILLWDGFDGHPMRKDWQEAYYEEEHKPFDSRWPGGQVYRAEEKNVFGKNVKYPDDFDLGRLNDVSESELYQGLGLGVDVQALDSDGLRTDRLVVNLGPHHPSTHGVFRMVVTLDGETIASLDPVMGYLHRNHEKIGERNSFLHNMPFTDRLDYISSMSNNLGYALAVEQLLSQGARYSPPSYRAECLRVLMVELTRIVNHLWSLGFLLNDLGAFFTPMLYANNEREKILDFFEATAGSRLMCNYMRFAGVYRDLPERIRSVANLVNDKVRDYNTMDYLTEMVNERLPRFLDEYDTLLTRNEILRERTVGVGVLLAEDAIALSTCGPLLRASGVPYDVRRAEPYSIYPELDFDIPTGMNGDIYDRYLVRFQEMRESVRILKQILPRLEQTQGHEVVTKVRH
;
A
#
# COMPACT_ATOMS: atom_id res chain seq x y z
N MET A 1 18.77 11.36 -38.44
CA MET A 1 19.73 12.47 -38.55
C MET A 1 18.96 13.76 -38.38
N ASP A 2 18.91 14.44 -37.26
CA ASP A 2 19.27 14.19 -35.86
C ASP A 2 18.51 15.27 -35.08
N ALA A 3 17.71 14.86 -34.10
CA ALA A 3 17.26 15.69 -32.99
C ALA A 3 16.56 14.77 -31.97
N VAL A 4 17.25 13.68 -31.56
CA VAL A 4 17.02 13.16 -30.21
C VAL A 4 17.66 14.19 -29.31
N ALA A 5 16.87 15.16 -28.86
CA ALA A 5 17.33 16.15 -27.92
C ALA A 5 17.83 15.40 -26.67
N ASP A 6 19.10 15.60 -26.34
CA ASP A 6 19.68 15.29 -25.04
C ASP A 6 18.87 16.03 -23.97
N ASN A 7 17.75 15.46 -23.54
CA ASN A 7 17.01 15.95 -22.39
C ASN A 7 17.72 15.42 -21.15
N LYS A 8 18.84 16.07 -20.82
CA LYS A 8 19.59 15.80 -19.60
C LYS A 8 18.65 16.10 -18.44
N GLN A 9 18.10 15.06 -17.81
CA GLN A 9 17.19 15.20 -16.68
C GLN A 9 17.78 16.20 -15.69
N LEU A 10 17.04 17.28 -15.45
CA LEU A 10 17.46 18.31 -14.50
C LEU A 10 17.50 17.68 -13.10
N ASP A 11 18.58 17.97 -12.37
CA ASP A 11 18.63 17.69 -10.94
C ASP A 11 17.48 18.42 -10.22
N ILE A 12 17.07 17.93 -9.05
CA ILE A 12 15.95 18.49 -8.27
C ILE A 12 16.19 19.98 -7.98
N SER A 13 17.40 20.34 -7.56
CA SER A 13 17.74 21.72 -7.22
C SER A 13 17.55 22.65 -8.43
N ALA A 14 17.99 22.22 -9.61
CA ALA A 14 17.82 22.98 -10.85
C ALA A 14 16.35 23.04 -11.30
N SER A 15 15.60 21.95 -11.10
CA SER A 15 14.16 21.87 -11.38
C SER A 15 13.39 22.87 -10.52
N ILE A 16 13.72 22.96 -9.22
CA ILE A 16 13.11 23.90 -8.28
C ILE A 16 13.40 25.35 -8.68
N GLU A 17 14.65 25.69 -9.00
CA GLU A 17 14.98 27.07 -9.39
C GLU A 17 14.27 27.48 -10.69
N LEU A 18 14.13 26.58 -11.66
CA LEU A 18 13.38 26.87 -12.89
C LEU A 18 11.91 27.18 -12.61
N LEU A 19 11.27 26.42 -11.71
CA LEU A 19 9.89 26.71 -11.28
C LEU A 19 9.80 28.08 -10.60
N ARG A 20 10.76 28.41 -9.73
CA ARG A 20 10.80 29.70 -9.02
C ARG A 20 11.05 30.89 -9.95
N GLU A 21 11.87 30.73 -10.97
CA GLU A 21 12.08 31.78 -11.98
C GLU A 21 10.80 32.08 -12.76
N ARG A 22 9.95 31.07 -12.98
CA ARG A 22 8.67 31.22 -13.70
C ARG A 22 7.52 31.69 -12.82
N TRP A 23 7.47 31.26 -11.56
CA TRP A 23 6.46 31.65 -10.57
C TRP A 23 7.09 32.24 -9.29
N PRO A 24 7.77 33.41 -9.38
CA PRO A 24 8.55 33.95 -8.26
C PRO A 24 7.69 34.31 -7.05
N ASP A 25 6.44 34.72 -7.27
CA ASP A 25 5.51 35.12 -6.20
C ASP A 25 4.66 33.96 -5.66
N ALA A 26 4.62 32.82 -6.37
CA ALA A 26 3.77 31.67 -6.06
C ALA A 26 4.54 30.48 -5.48
N ILE A 27 5.88 30.46 -5.56
CA ILE A 27 6.70 29.32 -5.13
C ILE A 27 7.75 29.75 -4.11
N ASN A 28 7.66 29.17 -2.91
CA ASN A 28 8.61 29.36 -1.83
C ASN A 28 9.38 28.07 -1.54
N HIS A 29 10.65 28.20 -1.14
CA HIS A 29 11.35 27.05 -0.55
C HIS A 29 10.74 26.69 0.80
N ASP A 30 10.61 25.40 1.04
CA ASP A 30 10.30 24.92 2.37
C ASP A 30 11.56 24.97 3.26
N ASN A 31 11.71 26.06 4.00
CA ASN A 31 12.86 26.28 4.88
C ASN A 31 12.64 25.73 6.30
N ARG A 32 11.57 24.96 6.54
CA ARG A 32 11.33 24.32 7.84
C ARG A 32 12.38 23.24 8.08
N ASP A 33 12.84 23.11 9.32
CA ASP A 33 13.89 22.14 9.68
C ASP A 33 13.46 20.71 9.37
N GLY A 34 14.30 19.98 8.63
CA GLY A 34 14.02 18.61 8.16
C GLY A 34 13.08 18.48 6.95
N PHE A 35 12.53 19.58 6.43
CA PHE A 35 11.68 19.58 5.23
C PHE A 35 12.50 19.87 3.97
N SER A 36 12.00 19.39 2.83
CA SER A 36 12.58 19.61 1.50
C SER A 36 11.50 19.96 0.49
N GLY A 37 11.91 20.49 -0.67
CA GLY A 37 11.01 20.83 -1.77
C GLY A 37 10.47 22.25 -1.71
N ILE A 38 9.28 22.45 -2.27
CA ILE A 38 8.66 23.77 -2.44
C ILE A 38 7.24 23.82 -1.86
N ILE A 39 6.83 25.02 -1.45
CA ILE A 39 5.47 25.38 -1.10
C ILE A 39 4.93 26.25 -2.22
N VAL A 40 3.83 25.81 -2.83
CA VAL A 40 3.16 26.42 -3.97
C VAL A 40 1.87 27.07 -3.48
N ASP A 41 1.62 28.30 -3.94
CA ASP A 41 0.34 28.98 -3.74
C ASP A 41 -0.79 28.14 -4.36
N PRO A 42 -1.84 27.77 -3.60
CA PRO A 42 -2.97 27.01 -4.13
C PRO A 42 -3.57 27.60 -5.41
N ALA A 43 -3.53 28.93 -5.61
CA ALA A 43 -4.09 29.59 -6.79
C ALA A 43 -3.30 29.34 -8.09
N GLN A 44 -2.11 28.74 -8.01
CA GLN A 44 -1.24 28.41 -9.15
C GLN A 44 -0.86 26.92 -9.16
N LEU A 45 -1.49 26.12 -8.30
CA LEU A 45 -1.10 24.72 -8.07
C LEU A 45 -1.27 23.86 -9.32
N ASP A 46 -2.33 24.07 -10.09
CA ASP A 46 -2.65 23.38 -11.34
C ASP A 46 -1.60 23.66 -12.44
N ASP A 47 -1.31 24.93 -12.69
CA ASP A 47 -0.32 25.37 -13.67
C ASP A 47 1.10 24.87 -13.33
N VAL A 48 1.47 24.94 -12.05
CA VAL A 48 2.78 24.44 -11.57
C VAL A 48 2.84 22.92 -11.66
N ALA A 49 1.77 22.21 -11.29
CA ALA A 49 1.69 20.75 -11.41
C ALA A 49 1.82 20.28 -12.86
N LEU A 50 1.16 20.97 -13.80
CA LEU A 50 1.31 20.68 -15.24
C LEU A 50 2.75 20.86 -15.70
N ALA A 51 3.43 21.92 -15.27
CA ALA A 51 4.84 22.13 -15.60
C ALA A 51 5.76 21.05 -15.00
N ILE A 52 5.49 20.64 -13.75
CA ILE A 52 6.20 19.54 -13.08
C ILE A 52 6.07 18.23 -13.88
N ARG A 53 4.86 17.91 -14.36
CA ARG A 53 4.62 16.70 -15.16
C ARG A 53 5.22 16.80 -16.56
N ASP A 54 4.84 17.83 -17.32
CA ASP A 54 5.03 17.88 -18.77
C ASP A 54 6.40 18.46 -19.17
N GLU A 55 6.95 19.39 -18.39
CA GLU A 55 8.22 20.06 -18.71
C GLU A 55 9.40 19.45 -17.94
N LEU A 56 9.20 19.11 -16.66
CA LEU A 56 10.24 18.55 -15.79
C LEU A 56 10.26 17.01 -15.77
N GLY A 57 9.25 16.37 -16.36
CA GLY A 57 9.15 14.92 -16.55
C GLY A 57 8.84 14.12 -15.30
N PHE A 58 8.27 14.74 -14.25
CA PHE A 58 7.77 14.02 -13.07
C PHE A 58 6.39 13.45 -13.36
N ASP A 59 6.36 12.42 -14.20
CA ASP A 59 5.16 11.79 -14.75
C ASP A 59 4.42 10.91 -13.73
N TYR A 60 5.08 10.47 -12.66
CA TYR A 60 4.52 9.54 -11.68
C TYR A 60 4.26 10.20 -10.32
N LEU A 61 2.99 10.43 -9.98
CA LEU A 61 2.60 10.92 -8.66
C LEU A 61 2.46 9.75 -7.68
N SER A 62 3.42 9.57 -6.79
CA SER A 62 3.43 8.43 -5.86
C SER A 62 2.48 8.61 -4.68
N SER A 63 2.35 9.82 -4.14
CA SER A 63 1.42 10.06 -3.05
C SER A 63 0.94 11.51 -2.90
N VAL A 64 -0.26 11.65 -2.31
CA VAL A 64 -0.91 12.90 -1.89
C VAL A 64 -1.40 12.72 -0.45
N THR A 65 -0.89 13.53 0.48
CA THR A 65 -1.24 13.39 1.91
C THR A 65 -1.57 14.72 2.55
N GLY A 66 -2.64 14.77 3.35
CA GLY A 66 -2.97 15.92 4.19
C GLY A 66 -2.16 15.94 5.48
N VAL A 67 -1.87 17.14 5.99
CA VAL A 67 -1.20 17.37 7.28
C VAL A 67 -1.91 18.52 8.00
N ASP A 68 -2.34 18.29 9.25
CA ASP A 68 -2.86 19.32 10.15
C ASP A 68 -1.77 19.74 11.15
N TYR A 69 -1.34 21.01 11.06
CA TYR A 69 -0.28 21.59 11.88
C TYR A 69 -0.78 22.30 13.15
N LEU A 70 -2.03 22.07 13.57
CA LEU A 70 -2.58 22.66 14.79
C LEU A 70 -1.62 22.51 15.98
N GLY A 71 -1.38 23.61 16.69
CA GLY A 71 -0.42 23.70 17.79
C GLY A 71 0.98 24.16 17.37
N VAL A 72 1.29 24.16 16.07
CA VAL A 72 2.51 24.75 15.49
C VAL A 72 2.15 25.98 14.64
N SER A 73 1.14 25.84 13.79
CA SER A 73 0.64 26.91 12.91
C SER A 73 -0.82 26.67 12.53
N ASP A 74 -1.51 27.73 12.12
CA ASP A 74 -2.95 27.68 11.82
C ASP A 74 -3.23 27.49 10.32
N HIS A 75 -2.72 26.39 9.76
CA HIS A 75 -2.96 25.99 8.37
C HIS A 75 -3.01 24.47 8.22
N MET A 76 -3.63 24.02 7.14
CA MET A 76 -3.48 22.66 6.62
C MET A 76 -2.52 22.66 5.44
N GLU A 77 -1.83 21.55 5.24
CA GLU A 77 -0.91 21.35 4.13
C GLU A 77 -1.28 20.07 3.38
N VAL A 78 -1.22 20.11 2.05
CA VAL A 78 -1.26 18.93 1.20
C VAL A 78 0.13 18.72 0.62
N VAL A 79 0.69 17.52 0.80
CA VAL A 79 2.04 17.14 0.37
C VAL A 79 1.94 16.19 -0.80
N TYR A 80 2.61 16.52 -1.90
CA TYR A 80 2.66 15.74 -3.13
C TYR A 80 4.07 15.19 -3.34
N HIS A 81 4.18 13.88 -3.62
CA HIS A 81 5.45 13.23 -3.95
C HIS A 81 5.44 12.78 -5.41
N ALA A 82 6.13 13.50 -6.28
CA ALA A 82 6.21 13.20 -7.71
C ALA A 82 7.59 12.65 -8.08
N TYR A 83 7.62 11.62 -8.91
CA TYR A 83 8.82 10.92 -9.35
C TYR A 83 8.83 10.83 -10.87
N ARG A 84 10.01 10.48 -11.41
CA ARG A 84 10.20 10.16 -12.82
C ARG A 84 10.22 8.65 -12.99
N THR A 85 9.45 8.12 -13.92
CA THR A 85 9.51 6.69 -14.27
C THR A 85 10.86 6.25 -14.83
N GLY A 86 11.64 7.22 -15.35
CA GLY A 86 13.04 7.03 -15.76
C GLY A 86 14.05 6.90 -14.61
N GLY A 87 13.62 7.06 -13.35
CA GLY A 87 14.45 6.99 -12.16
C GLY A 87 14.99 8.33 -11.67
N GLY A 88 15.70 8.29 -10.55
CA GLY A 88 16.20 9.46 -9.84
C GLY A 88 15.32 9.87 -8.64
N PRO A 89 15.76 10.87 -7.87
CA PRO A 89 15.06 11.28 -6.65
C PRO A 89 13.75 12.01 -6.98
N GLY A 90 12.76 11.88 -6.10
CA GLY A 90 11.44 12.52 -6.24
C GLY A 90 11.46 14.01 -5.88
N LEU A 91 10.57 14.78 -6.52
CA LEU A 91 10.26 16.16 -6.16
C LEU A 91 9.08 16.17 -5.19
N VAL A 92 9.27 16.82 -4.05
CA VAL A 92 8.20 17.10 -3.09
C VAL A 92 7.73 18.54 -3.30
N PHE A 93 6.44 18.72 -3.51
CA PHE A 93 5.80 20.04 -3.53
C PHE A 93 4.56 20.03 -2.65
N LYS A 94 4.20 21.20 -2.12
CA LYS A 94 3.18 21.34 -1.08
C LYS A 94 2.24 22.48 -1.41
N ALA A 95 1.00 22.39 -0.96
CA ALA A 95 0.04 23.50 -0.98
C ALA A 95 -0.47 23.74 0.43
N GLN A 96 -0.45 24.99 0.89
CA GLN A 96 -0.95 25.37 2.22
C GLN A 96 -2.28 26.13 2.09
N THR A 97 -3.23 25.81 2.95
CA THR A 97 -4.55 26.46 2.99
C THR A 97 -4.94 26.79 4.43
N GLY A 98 -5.84 27.77 4.58
CA GLY A 98 -6.44 28.08 5.88
C GLY A 98 -7.13 26.85 6.50
N ARG A 99 -7.08 26.73 7.82
CA ARG A 99 -7.56 25.53 8.54
C ARG A 99 -9.09 25.45 8.67
N ASP A 100 -9.75 26.60 8.80
CA ASP A 100 -11.20 26.68 9.00
C ASP A 100 -11.99 26.22 7.77
N ASP A 101 -11.53 26.60 6.58
CA ASP A 101 -12.10 26.21 5.27
C ASP A 101 -10.95 25.76 4.34
N PRO A 102 -10.40 24.54 4.57
CA PRO A 102 -9.23 24.09 3.84
C PRO A 102 -9.59 23.68 2.42
N ARG A 103 -9.05 24.40 1.44
CA ARG A 103 -9.35 24.25 0.01
C ARG A 103 -8.08 24.31 -0.82
N VAL A 104 -7.96 23.41 -1.78
CA VAL A 104 -6.93 23.42 -2.82
C VAL A 104 -7.53 22.93 -4.15
N PRO A 105 -6.99 23.31 -5.32
CA PRO A 105 -7.40 22.69 -6.58
C PRO A 105 -7.10 21.18 -6.60
N SER A 106 -7.97 20.41 -7.22
CA SER A 106 -7.74 18.98 -7.49
C SER A 106 -6.67 18.81 -8.56
N LEU A 107 -5.74 17.88 -8.33
CA LEU A 107 -4.72 17.49 -9.31
C LEU A 107 -5.10 16.24 -10.11
N VAL A 108 -6.32 15.72 -9.96
CA VAL A 108 -6.85 14.62 -10.80
C VAL A 108 -6.72 14.90 -12.32
N PRO A 109 -6.96 16.13 -12.83
CA PRO A 109 -6.73 16.43 -14.25
C PRO A 109 -5.25 16.34 -14.69
N VAL A 110 -4.30 16.45 -13.74
CA VAL A 110 -2.86 16.33 -14.00
C VAL A 110 -2.39 14.89 -13.81
N TRP A 111 -2.74 14.28 -12.68
CA TRP A 111 -2.47 12.88 -12.37
C TRP A 111 -3.78 12.22 -11.94
N PRO A 112 -4.45 11.45 -12.82
CA PRO A 112 -5.66 10.71 -12.48
C PRO A 112 -5.56 9.85 -11.22
N GLY A 113 -4.36 9.35 -10.89
CA GLY A 113 -4.07 8.60 -9.66
C GLY A 113 -4.22 9.40 -8.36
N ALA A 114 -4.39 10.72 -8.43
CA ALA A 114 -4.71 11.56 -7.27
C ALA A 114 -6.12 11.29 -6.71
N ASP A 115 -7.06 10.74 -7.49
CA ASP A 115 -8.49 10.60 -7.11
C ASP A 115 -8.67 9.93 -5.74
N PHE A 116 -8.06 8.77 -5.53
CA PHE A 116 -8.20 8.02 -4.28
C PHE A 116 -7.61 8.79 -3.08
N GLN A 117 -6.50 9.47 -3.29
CA GLN A 117 -5.70 10.08 -2.23
C GLN A 117 -6.26 11.44 -1.81
N GLU A 118 -6.78 12.21 -2.78
CA GLU A 118 -7.54 13.44 -2.50
C GLU A 118 -8.85 13.14 -1.77
N ARG A 119 -9.55 12.05 -2.14
CA ARG A 119 -10.73 11.57 -1.39
C ARG A 119 -10.40 11.13 0.03
N GLU A 120 -9.27 10.45 0.24
CA GLU A 120 -8.80 10.08 1.58
C GLU A 120 -8.46 11.32 2.42
N ALA A 121 -7.74 12.29 1.84
CA ALA A 121 -7.44 13.55 2.50
C ALA A 121 -8.72 14.35 2.83
N TYR A 122 -9.71 14.36 1.94
CA TYR A 122 -11.02 14.92 2.21
C TYR A 122 -11.73 14.20 3.37
N ASP A 123 -11.79 12.87 3.34
CA ASP A 123 -12.50 12.09 4.35
C ASP A 123 -11.86 12.22 5.74
N LEU A 124 -10.53 12.14 5.81
CA LEU A 124 -9.79 12.08 7.07
C LEU A 124 -9.38 13.45 7.64
N TYR A 125 -9.14 14.46 6.79
CA TYR A 125 -8.70 15.81 7.20
C TYR A 125 -9.72 16.90 6.87
N GLY A 126 -10.69 16.66 5.99
CA GLY A 126 -11.69 17.65 5.59
C GLY A 126 -11.20 18.69 4.58
N ILE A 127 -10.09 18.41 3.90
CA ILE A 127 -9.53 19.27 2.85
C ILE A 127 -10.39 19.11 1.59
N HIS A 128 -10.96 20.20 1.09
CA HIS A 128 -11.78 20.21 -0.11
C HIS A 128 -10.91 20.40 -1.36
N PHE A 129 -11.03 19.48 -2.31
CA PHE A 129 -10.32 19.52 -3.58
C PHE A 129 -11.24 20.05 -4.69
N GLU A 130 -11.05 21.31 -5.07
CA GLU A 130 -11.92 21.99 -6.04
C GLU A 130 -11.74 21.38 -7.44
N GLY A 131 -12.84 21.02 -8.09
CA GLY A 131 -12.82 20.37 -9.41
C GLY A 131 -12.64 18.85 -9.38
N HIS A 132 -12.53 18.22 -8.21
CA HIS A 132 -12.42 16.77 -8.09
C HIS A 132 -13.70 16.05 -8.61
N PRO A 133 -13.58 15.01 -9.46
CA PRO A 133 -14.74 14.41 -10.16
C PRO A 133 -15.70 13.64 -9.24
N ASN A 134 -15.20 13.08 -8.13
CA ASN A 134 -15.98 12.26 -7.19
C ASN A 134 -15.59 12.51 -5.73
N LEU A 135 -15.68 13.76 -5.25
CA LEU A 135 -15.26 14.11 -3.90
C LEU A 135 -16.32 13.71 -2.87
N ARG A 136 -16.24 12.46 -2.41
CA ARG A 136 -17.06 11.89 -1.34
C ARG A 136 -16.20 11.04 -0.41
N ARG A 137 -16.70 10.80 0.81
CA ARG A 137 -16.05 9.91 1.79
C ARG A 137 -15.72 8.55 1.15
N ILE A 138 -14.60 7.96 1.57
CA ILE A 138 -14.07 6.73 0.96
C ILE A 138 -13.74 5.66 2.00
N LEU A 139 -13.43 6.03 3.24
CA LEU A 139 -13.07 5.14 4.33
C LEU A 139 -14.09 5.17 5.47
N LEU A 140 -14.60 6.35 5.80
CA LEU A 140 -15.58 6.56 6.85
C LEU A 140 -17.00 6.41 6.28
N TRP A 141 -17.94 6.03 7.14
CA TRP A 141 -19.35 5.96 6.77
C TRP A 141 -19.93 7.37 6.63
N ASP A 142 -20.99 7.53 5.84
CA ASP A 142 -21.44 8.86 5.38
C ASP A 142 -21.84 9.82 6.50
N GLY A 143 -22.44 9.31 7.58
CA GLY A 143 -22.81 10.11 8.76
C GLY A 143 -21.72 10.21 9.82
N PHE A 144 -20.47 9.84 9.51
CA PHE A 144 -19.36 10.04 10.45
C PHE A 144 -19.21 11.52 10.76
N ASP A 145 -19.19 11.86 12.06
CA ASP A 145 -19.08 13.25 12.50
C ASP A 145 -17.61 13.70 12.58
N GLY A 146 -17.26 14.66 11.73
CA GLY A 146 -15.92 15.24 11.64
C GLY A 146 -14.91 14.43 10.80
N HIS A 147 -13.64 14.64 11.14
CA HIS A 147 -12.45 14.24 10.37
C HIS A 147 -11.36 13.75 11.35
N PRO A 148 -11.16 12.42 11.50
CA PRO A 148 -10.34 11.86 12.58
C PRO A 148 -8.88 12.29 12.63
N MET A 149 -8.32 12.68 11.48
CA MET A 149 -6.92 13.10 11.39
C MET A 149 -6.72 14.61 11.62
N ARG A 150 -7.81 15.38 11.83
CA ARG A 150 -7.68 16.71 12.44
C ARG A 150 -7.23 16.57 13.90
N LYS A 151 -6.33 17.46 14.31
CA LYS A 151 -5.71 17.43 15.66
C LYS A 151 -6.66 17.88 16.78
N ASP A 152 -7.69 18.64 16.45
CA ASP A 152 -8.78 19.03 17.36
C ASP A 152 -9.93 18.02 17.40
N TRP A 153 -9.93 17.00 16.54
CA TRP A 153 -10.94 15.97 16.58
C TRP A 153 -10.77 15.07 17.81
N GLN A 154 -11.86 14.91 18.56
CA GLN A 154 -11.88 14.16 19.82
C GLN A 154 -12.52 12.79 19.62
N GLU A 155 -11.88 11.76 20.15
CA GLU A 155 -12.47 10.43 20.15
C GLU A 155 -13.58 10.29 21.18
N ALA A 156 -14.68 9.63 20.79
CA ALA A 156 -15.84 9.42 21.65
C ALA A 156 -15.55 8.70 22.99
N TYR A 157 -14.47 7.94 23.11
CA TYR A 157 -14.19 7.06 24.26
C TYR A 157 -12.97 7.44 25.11
N TYR A 158 -12.20 8.46 24.73
CA TYR A 158 -10.85 8.67 25.27
C TYR A 158 -10.68 9.95 26.12
N GLU A 159 -11.70 10.81 26.19
CA GLU A 159 -11.63 12.10 26.90
C GLU A 159 -12.56 12.21 28.13
N GLU A 160 -12.83 11.10 28.82
CA GLU A 160 -13.26 11.20 30.23
C GLU A 160 -12.02 11.37 31.12
N GLU A 161 -12.02 12.32 32.06
CA GLU A 161 -10.92 12.61 33.01
C GLU A 161 -10.45 11.37 33.81
N HIS A 162 -11.29 10.34 33.86
CA HIS A 162 -10.98 9.06 34.47
C HIS A 162 -11.19 7.94 33.45
N LYS A 163 -10.27 6.98 33.43
CA LYS A 163 -10.44 5.72 32.71
C LYS A 163 -11.75 5.08 33.21
N PRO A 164 -12.79 4.85 32.38
CA PRO A 164 -14.06 4.31 32.89
C PRO A 164 -13.92 2.89 33.46
N PHE A 165 -12.75 2.24 33.27
CA PHE A 165 -12.46 0.92 33.82
C PHE A 165 -11.03 0.81 34.40
N ASP A 166 -10.96 0.66 35.73
CA ASP A 166 -9.78 0.22 36.47
C ASP A 166 -9.50 -1.27 36.22
N SER A 167 -8.51 -1.58 35.39
CA SER A 167 -8.01 -2.93 35.11
C SER A 167 -9.08 -3.93 34.60
N ARG A 168 -8.66 -5.00 33.93
CA ARG A 168 -9.57 -6.08 33.53
C ARG A 168 -9.88 -6.94 34.77
N TRP A 169 -10.90 -6.52 35.52
CA TRP A 169 -11.74 -7.30 36.44
C TRP A 169 -11.10 -7.92 37.71
N PRO A 170 -11.11 -7.22 38.86
CA PRO A 170 -10.74 -7.81 40.15
C PRO A 170 -11.72 -8.85 40.70
N GLY A 171 -12.96 -8.92 40.17
CA GLY A 171 -14.09 -9.64 40.77
C GLY A 171 -14.67 -10.82 40.00
N GLY A 172 -14.14 -11.17 38.82
CA GLY A 172 -14.48 -12.43 38.12
C GLY A 172 -15.91 -12.59 37.59
N GLN A 173 -16.76 -11.57 37.59
CA GLN A 173 -18.08 -11.63 36.94
C GLN A 173 -18.08 -10.80 35.66
N VAL A 174 -18.44 -11.43 34.54
CA VAL A 174 -18.51 -10.82 33.21
C VAL A 174 -19.92 -10.35 32.96
N TYR A 175 -20.05 -9.09 32.55
CA TYR A 175 -21.26 -8.55 31.93
C TYR A 175 -20.80 -7.85 30.66
N ARG A 176 -21.58 -7.95 29.58
CA ARG A 176 -21.24 -7.25 28.34
C ARG A 176 -21.55 -5.77 28.53
N ALA A 177 -20.69 -4.88 28.02
CA ALA A 177 -20.94 -3.44 28.11
C ALA A 177 -22.28 -3.05 27.42
N GLU A 178 -22.67 -3.82 26.40
CA GLU A 178 -23.97 -3.70 25.71
C GLU A 178 -25.18 -3.92 26.65
N GLU A 179 -25.01 -4.65 27.75
CA GLU A 179 -26.08 -4.97 28.71
C GLU A 179 -26.36 -3.82 29.70
N LYS A 180 -25.48 -2.81 29.77
CA LYS A 180 -25.63 -1.65 30.69
C LYS A 180 -26.08 -0.37 29.99
N ASN A 181 -26.11 -0.34 28.66
CA ASN A 181 -26.69 0.76 27.91
C ASN A 181 -28.21 0.55 27.80
N VAL A 182 -29.03 1.55 28.13
CA VAL A 182 -30.50 1.50 27.96
C VAL A 182 -30.90 1.28 26.49
N PHE A 183 -30.01 1.59 25.53
CA PHE A 183 -30.20 1.43 24.08
C PHE A 183 -29.12 0.58 23.36
N GLY A 184 -28.27 -0.15 24.09
CA GLY A 184 -27.47 -1.27 23.55
C GLY A 184 -26.46 -1.05 22.39
N LYS A 185 -25.99 0.17 22.02
CA LYS A 185 -25.00 0.35 20.93
C LYS A 185 -23.87 1.37 21.20
N ASN A 186 -22.71 1.13 20.56
CA ASN A 186 -21.39 1.80 20.67
C ASN A 186 -21.16 2.94 19.65
N VAL A 187 -22.07 3.90 19.50
CA VAL A 187 -21.89 5.04 18.58
C VAL A 187 -22.45 6.31 19.21
N LYS A 188 -21.70 7.42 19.16
CA LYS A 188 -22.15 8.76 19.57
C LYS A 188 -22.68 9.47 18.32
N TYR A 189 -23.90 10.00 18.39
CA TYR A 189 -24.52 10.77 17.30
C TYR A 189 -24.61 12.26 17.72
N PRO A 190 -24.69 13.20 16.76
CA PRO A 190 -24.95 14.62 17.05
C PRO A 190 -26.20 14.85 17.92
N ASP A 191 -26.24 15.93 18.70
CA ASP A 191 -27.35 16.23 19.64
C ASP A 191 -28.70 16.48 18.92
N ASP A 192 -28.67 16.77 17.62
CA ASP A 192 -29.81 16.99 16.72
C ASP A 192 -30.09 15.79 15.80
N PHE A 193 -29.44 14.65 16.02
CA PHE A 193 -29.54 13.47 15.19
C PHE A 193 -30.88 12.73 15.38
N ASP A 194 -31.75 12.89 14.39
CA ASP A 194 -33.07 12.24 14.33
C ASP A 194 -33.04 11.03 13.39
N LEU A 195 -33.18 9.82 13.95
CA LEU A 195 -33.29 8.57 13.17
C LEU A 195 -34.47 8.57 12.19
N GLY A 196 -35.52 9.36 12.45
CA GLY A 196 -36.66 9.54 11.55
C GLY A 196 -36.36 10.45 10.35
N ARG A 197 -35.26 11.22 10.40
CA ARG A 197 -34.73 12.02 9.28
C ARG A 197 -33.57 11.35 8.56
N LEU A 198 -33.11 10.20 9.07
CA LEU A 198 -32.12 9.37 8.42
C LEU A 198 -32.74 8.71 7.18
N ASN A 199 -32.93 9.52 6.14
CA ASN A 199 -33.02 8.98 4.79
C ASN A 199 -31.59 8.52 4.49
N ASP A 200 -31.37 7.21 4.57
CA ASP A 200 -30.16 6.61 4.04
C ASP A 200 -30.13 6.81 2.53
N VAL A 201 -29.71 8.01 2.13
CA VAL A 201 -29.52 8.38 0.74
C VAL A 201 -28.19 7.86 0.22
N SER A 202 -27.33 7.26 1.05
CA SER A 202 -26.02 6.75 0.61
C SER A 202 -26.15 5.77 -0.56
N GLU A 203 -27.06 4.80 -0.43
CA GLU A 203 -27.39 3.90 -1.53
C GLU A 203 -28.00 4.68 -2.70
N SER A 204 -28.89 5.62 -2.42
CA SER A 204 -29.56 6.41 -3.47
C SER A 204 -28.60 7.33 -4.24
N GLU A 205 -27.58 7.91 -3.60
CA GLU A 205 -26.53 8.77 -4.17
C GLU A 205 -25.51 7.95 -4.94
N LEU A 206 -25.10 6.79 -4.39
CA LEU A 206 -24.32 5.77 -5.08
C LEU A 206 -25.01 5.36 -6.38
N TYR A 207 -26.31 5.08 -6.30
CA TYR A 207 -27.16 4.73 -7.43
C TYR A 207 -27.45 5.90 -8.38
N GLN A 208 -27.62 7.14 -7.88
CA GLN A 208 -27.81 8.34 -8.69
C GLN A 208 -26.57 8.68 -9.52
N GLY A 209 -25.37 8.57 -8.94
CA GLY A 209 -24.10 8.73 -9.67
C GLY A 209 -23.91 7.69 -10.78
N LEU A 210 -24.53 6.51 -10.64
CA LEU A 210 -24.56 5.45 -11.64
C LEU A 210 -25.68 5.61 -12.68
N GLY A 211 -26.49 6.66 -12.57
CA GLY A 211 -27.60 6.93 -13.49
C GLY A 211 -28.83 6.05 -13.25
N LEU A 212 -29.13 5.67 -12.01
CA LEU A 212 -30.43 5.07 -11.66
C LEU A 212 -31.52 6.13 -11.58
N GLY A 213 -31.88 6.63 -12.75
CA GLY A 213 -33.26 6.90 -13.08
C GLY A 213 -33.61 6.00 -14.26
N VAL A 214 -34.88 5.72 -14.47
CA VAL A 214 -35.34 5.44 -15.84
C VAL A 214 -35.19 6.77 -16.61
N ASP A 215 -33.96 7.19 -16.88
CA ASP A 215 -33.70 8.30 -17.77
C ASP A 215 -33.69 7.68 -19.16
N VAL A 216 -34.87 7.71 -19.77
CA VAL A 216 -35.02 7.54 -21.21
C VAL A 216 -34.37 8.76 -21.85
N GLN A 217 -33.04 8.87 -21.78
CA GLN A 217 -32.33 9.69 -22.75
C GLN A 217 -32.47 8.98 -24.08
N ALA A 218 -33.42 9.46 -24.87
CA ALA A 218 -33.51 9.17 -26.28
C ALA A 218 -32.24 9.69 -26.95
N LEU A 219 -31.23 8.84 -27.07
CA LEU A 219 -30.12 9.05 -27.99
C LEU A 219 -30.38 8.21 -29.22
N ASP A 220 -30.42 8.90 -30.37
CA ASP A 220 -30.57 8.35 -31.72
C ASP A 220 -29.50 7.28 -31.97
N SER A 221 -29.85 6.03 -31.75
CA SER A 221 -29.10 4.89 -32.28
C SER A 221 -30.10 3.81 -32.69
N ASP A 222 -30.00 3.38 -33.94
CA ASP A 222 -30.80 2.32 -34.57
C ASP A 222 -30.46 0.90 -34.00
N GLY A 223 -30.31 0.79 -32.67
CA GLY A 223 -30.01 -0.46 -31.96
C GLY A 223 -31.20 -0.98 -31.15
N LEU A 224 -31.25 -2.30 -30.91
CA LEU A 224 -32.22 -2.93 -30.00
C LEU A 224 -32.02 -2.36 -28.57
N ARG A 225 -33.10 -1.91 -27.94
CA ARG A 225 -33.09 -1.42 -26.55
C ARG A 225 -32.77 -2.58 -25.59
N THR A 226 -31.67 -2.47 -24.87
CA THR A 226 -31.29 -3.39 -23.77
C THR A 226 -31.57 -2.73 -22.42
N ASP A 227 -32.14 -3.48 -21.49
CA ASP A 227 -32.35 -3.02 -20.12
C ASP A 227 -31.02 -3.06 -19.35
N ARG A 228 -30.68 -1.99 -18.64
CA ARG A 228 -29.50 -1.95 -17.75
C ARG A 228 -29.84 -2.53 -16.38
N LEU A 229 -28.97 -3.41 -15.88
CA LEU A 229 -29.10 -4.06 -14.58
C LEU A 229 -28.02 -3.55 -13.63
N VAL A 230 -28.39 -3.09 -12.44
CA VAL A 230 -27.42 -2.79 -11.38
C VAL A 230 -27.31 -3.99 -10.45
N VAL A 231 -26.09 -4.51 -10.29
CA VAL A 231 -25.75 -5.66 -9.46
C VAL A 231 -24.77 -5.24 -8.39
N ASN A 232 -25.08 -5.62 -7.15
CA ASN A 232 -24.21 -5.41 -6.01
C ASN A 232 -23.37 -6.68 -5.76
N LEU A 233 -22.07 -6.61 -6.02
CA LEU A 233 -21.13 -7.70 -5.78
C LEU A 233 -20.41 -7.48 -4.45
N GLY A 234 -20.68 -8.33 -3.46
CA GLY A 234 -20.13 -8.22 -2.11
C GLY A 234 -21.12 -7.62 -1.10
N PRO A 235 -20.67 -7.27 0.13
CA PRO A 235 -19.30 -7.37 0.62
C PRO A 235 -18.86 -8.81 0.94
N HIS A 236 -19.79 -9.76 0.95
CA HIS A 236 -19.53 -11.19 1.18
C HIS A 236 -19.64 -11.98 -0.12
N HIS A 237 -18.51 -12.17 -0.81
CA HIS A 237 -18.42 -12.98 -2.02
C HIS A 237 -17.05 -13.70 -2.08
N PRO A 238 -16.97 -14.96 -2.55
CA PRO A 238 -15.69 -15.69 -2.57
C PRO A 238 -14.57 -14.98 -3.36
N SER A 239 -14.93 -14.31 -4.46
CA SER A 239 -13.97 -13.62 -5.34
C SER A 239 -13.57 -12.21 -4.89
N THR A 240 -14.10 -11.71 -3.75
CA THR A 240 -13.73 -10.37 -3.22
C THR A 240 -12.57 -10.41 -2.23
N HIS A 241 -12.05 -11.60 -1.90
CA HIS A 241 -10.85 -11.84 -1.07
C HIS A 241 -10.72 -10.93 0.17
N GLY A 242 -11.78 -10.87 0.95
CA GLY A 242 -11.91 -9.95 2.07
C GLY A 242 -13.30 -9.33 2.08
N VAL A 243 -13.39 -8.12 2.59
CA VAL A 243 -14.65 -7.36 2.66
C VAL A 243 -14.57 -6.24 1.64
N PHE A 244 -15.12 -6.47 0.45
CA PHE A 244 -15.07 -5.51 -0.64
C PHE A 244 -16.38 -5.57 -1.43
N ARG A 245 -16.97 -4.40 -1.68
CA ARG A 245 -18.25 -4.24 -2.37
C ARG A 245 -18.02 -3.46 -3.66
N MET A 246 -18.54 -3.96 -4.77
CA MET A 246 -18.54 -3.28 -6.06
C MET A 246 -19.98 -3.17 -6.54
N VAL A 247 -20.42 -1.96 -6.85
CA VAL A 247 -21.71 -1.74 -7.52
C VAL A 247 -21.44 -1.66 -9.01
N VAL A 248 -22.02 -2.60 -9.75
CA VAL A 248 -21.73 -2.80 -11.18
C VAL A 248 -23.01 -2.58 -11.97
N THR A 249 -22.96 -1.72 -12.97
CA THR A 249 -24.02 -1.57 -13.97
C THR A 249 -23.68 -2.42 -15.19
N LEU A 250 -24.58 -3.34 -15.53
CA LEU A 250 -24.45 -4.27 -16.63
C LEU A 250 -25.39 -3.90 -17.78
N ASP A 251 -24.88 -3.99 -19.00
CA ASP A 251 -25.65 -4.01 -20.25
C ASP A 251 -25.52 -5.41 -20.87
N GLY A 252 -26.50 -6.26 -20.61
CA GLY A 252 -26.39 -7.70 -20.84
C GLY A 252 -25.26 -8.32 -20.01
N GLU A 253 -24.18 -8.72 -20.68
CA GLU A 253 -22.97 -9.27 -20.05
C GLU A 253 -21.81 -8.26 -19.98
N THR A 254 -21.98 -7.06 -20.56
CA THR A 254 -20.94 -6.03 -20.61
C THR A 254 -21.04 -5.13 -19.38
N ILE A 255 -19.90 -4.90 -18.72
CA ILE A 255 -19.81 -3.92 -17.63
C ILE A 255 -19.81 -2.51 -18.24
N ALA A 256 -20.87 -1.73 -17.96
CA ALA A 256 -21.00 -0.35 -18.41
C ALA A 256 -20.37 0.64 -17.40
N SER A 257 -20.51 0.37 -16.11
CA SER A 257 -19.85 1.14 -15.04
C SER A 257 -19.61 0.27 -13.81
N LEU A 258 -18.58 0.60 -13.05
CA LEU A 258 -18.22 -0.07 -11.80
C LEU A 258 -17.80 0.98 -10.78
N ASP A 259 -18.39 0.92 -9.60
CA ASP A 259 -18.08 1.82 -8.49
C ASP A 259 -17.68 1.00 -7.25
N PRO A 260 -16.40 1.07 -6.82
CA PRO A 260 -15.92 0.34 -5.66
C PRO A 260 -16.28 1.07 -4.36
N VAL A 261 -16.91 0.36 -3.43
CA VAL A 261 -17.24 0.84 -2.08
C VAL A 261 -16.17 0.34 -1.12
N MET A 262 -15.39 1.29 -0.61
CA MET A 262 -14.24 1.06 0.28
C MET A 262 -14.64 1.29 1.76
N GLY A 263 -13.67 1.16 2.67
CA GLY A 263 -13.86 1.50 4.09
C GLY A 263 -14.29 0.37 5.02
N TYR A 264 -14.79 -0.76 4.51
CA TYR A 264 -15.25 -1.89 5.35
C TYR A 264 -14.19 -2.48 6.29
N LEU A 265 -12.90 -2.37 5.93
CA LEU A 265 -11.77 -2.79 6.76
C LEU A 265 -10.97 -1.62 7.33
N HIS A 266 -11.44 -0.38 7.14
CA HIS A 266 -10.80 0.79 7.71
C HIS A 266 -10.89 0.73 9.24
N ARG A 267 -9.72 0.79 9.89
CA ARG A 267 -9.55 0.68 11.35
C ARG A 267 -8.84 1.88 11.94
N ASN A 268 -8.65 2.93 11.14
CA ASN A 268 -8.00 4.17 11.52
C ASN A 268 -6.62 3.95 12.20
N HIS A 269 -5.77 3.13 11.56
CA HIS A 269 -4.43 2.83 12.06
C HIS A 269 -3.56 4.07 12.21
N GLU A 270 -3.78 5.09 11.37
CA GLU A 270 -3.07 6.36 11.41
C GLU A 270 -3.37 7.13 12.69
N LYS A 271 -4.65 7.24 13.08
CA LYS A 271 -5.04 7.86 14.35
C LYS A 271 -4.50 7.11 15.57
N ILE A 272 -4.52 5.77 15.52
CA ILE A 272 -3.87 4.94 16.54
C ILE A 272 -2.35 5.24 16.58
N GLY A 273 -1.76 5.46 15.41
CA GLY A 273 -0.36 5.81 15.22
C GLY A 273 0.08 7.06 15.97
N GLU A 274 -0.76 8.12 15.96
CA GLU A 274 -0.47 9.41 16.61
C GLU A 274 -0.27 9.30 18.14
N ARG A 275 -0.87 8.28 18.75
CA ARG A 275 -0.88 8.09 20.22
C ARG A 275 0.23 7.19 20.72
N ASN A 276 0.75 6.38 19.81
CA ASN A 276 1.74 5.38 20.11
C ASN A 276 3.13 5.96 19.89
N SER A 277 4.10 5.46 20.65
CA SER A 277 5.50 5.68 20.28
C SER A 277 5.80 5.02 18.93
N PHE A 278 6.82 5.51 18.24
CA PHE A 278 7.25 4.92 16.96
C PHE A 278 7.42 3.40 17.05
N LEU A 279 7.96 2.89 18.16
CA LEU A 279 8.15 1.45 18.36
C LEU A 279 6.82 0.71 18.60
N HIS A 280 5.87 1.31 19.34
CA HIS A 280 4.55 0.71 19.54
C HIS A 280 3.72 0.62 18.25
N ASN A 281 4.09 1.36 17.21
CA ASN A 281 3.46 1.29 15.89
C ASN A 281 3.96 0.13 15.01
N MET A 282 5.12 -0.46 15.29
CA MET A 282 5.64 -1.59 14.49
C MET A 282 4.65 -2.76 14.33
N PRO A 283 3.97 -3.26 15.39
CA PRO A 283 3.01 -4.35 15.25
C PRO A 283 1.76 -4.01 14.40
N PHE A 284 1.47 -2.72 14.19
CA PHE A 284 0.34 -2.30 13.36
C PHE A 284 0.70 -2.32 11.87
N THR A 285 1.96 -2.05 11.52
CA THR A 285 2.40 -2.08 10.11
C THR A 285 2.42 -3.51 9.56
N ASP A 286 2.64 -4.52 10.41
CA ASP A 286 2.48 -5.95 10.06
C ASP A 286 1.06 -6.29 9.54
N ARG A 287 0.05 -5.49 9.93
CA ARG A 287 -1.38 -5.77 9.68
C ARG A 287 -1.97 -4.98 8.51
N LEU A 288 -1.18 -4.15 7.83
CA LEU A 288 -1.62 -3.37 6.69
C LEU A 288 -1.84 -4.30 5.49
N ASP A 289 -0.75 -4.79 4.89
CA ASP A 289 -0.77 -6.01 4.08
C ASP A 289 -0.43 -7.20 5.00
N TYR A 290 -1.47 -7.93 5.40
CA TYR A 290 -1.36 -9.05 6.35
C TYR A 290 -0.62 -10.27 5.79
N ILE A 291 -0.29 -10.29 4.50
CA ILE A 291 0.53 -11.33 3.86
C ILE A 291 2.01 -10.94 3.88
N SER A 292 2.29 -9.64 3.80
CA SER A 292 3.64 -9.10 3.61
C SER A 292 4.17 -8.35 4.84
N SER A 293 3.96 -8.93 6.03
CA SER A 293 4.29 -8.29 7.31
C SER A 293 5.74 -7.76 7.36
N MET A 294 6.73 -8.60 7.02
CA MET A 294 8.15 -8.25 7.05
C MET A 294 8.51 -7.05 6.17
N SER A 295 7.92 -6.93 4.98
CA SER A 295 8.19 -5.80 4.08
C SER A 295 7.52 -4.51 4.55
N ASN A 296 6.30 -4.60 5.11
CA ASN A 296 5.63 -3.42 5.69
C ASN A 296 6.42 -2.88 6.88
N ASN A 297 6.88 -3.79 7.74
CA ASN A 297 7.75 -3.51 8.86
C ASN A 297 9.07 -2.88 8.40
N LEU A 298 9.67 -3.36 7.31
CA LEU A 298 10.89 -2.77 6.76
C LEU A 298 10.64 -1.35 6.22
N GLY A 299 9.55 -1.13 5.47
CA GLY A 299 9.21 0.20 4.94
C GLY A 299 9.07 1.23 6.06
N TYR A 300 8.37 0.87 7.14
CA TYR A 300 8.26 1.76 8.31
C TYR A 300 9.57 1.91 9.07
N ALA A 301 10.39 0.86 9.17
CA ALA A 301 11.71 0.96 9.80
C ALA A 301 12.59 1.96 9.04
N LEU A 302 12.64 1.86 7.70
CA LEU A 302 13.43 2.74 6.85
C LEU A 302 12.97 4.19 6.95
N ALA A 303 11.66 4.44 6.97
CA ALA A 303 11.12 5.79 7.14
C ALA A 303 11.58 6.43 8.47
N VAL A 304 11.46 5.70 9.59
CA VAL A 304 11.92 6.20 10.90
C VAL A 304 13.44 6.32 10.96
N GLU A 305 14.18 5.39 10.36
CA GLU A 305 15.64 5.44 10.29
C GLU A 305 16.14 6.64 9.48
N GLN A 306 15.47 6.99 8.39
CA GLN A 306 15.77 8.17 7.59
C GLN A 306 15.54 9.45 8.40
N LEU A 307 14.44 9.54 9.17
CA LEU A 307 14.22 10.65 10.10
C LEU A 307 15.31 10.73 11.17
N LEU A 308 15.68 9.59 11.76
CA LEU A 308 16.72 9.52 12.79
C LEU A 308 18.11 9.86 12.23
N SER A 309 18.37 9.57 10.96
CA SER A 309 19.67 9.83 10.30
C SER A 309 20.02 11.32 10.24
N GLN A 310 19.03 12.20 10.34
CA GLN A 310 19.22 13.65 10.44
C GLN A 310 19.72 14.07 11.84
N GLY A 311 19.56 13.21 12.86
CA GLY A 311 19.95 13.46 14.23
C GLY A 311 21.29 12.85 14.63
N ALA A 312 21.92 13.38 15.68
CA ALA A 312 23.23 12.94 16.16
C ALA A 312 23.27 11.52 16.79
N ARG A 313 22.11 10.89 17.02
CA ARG A 313 21.98 9.63 17.79
C ARG A 313 21.69 8.40 16.94
N TYR A 314 21.71 8.51 15.61
CA TYR A 314 21.50 7.37 14.74
C TYR A 314 22.79 6.61 14.48
N SER A 315 22.69 5.29 14.42
CA SER A 315 23.77 4.43 13.93
C SER A 315 23.15 3.45 12.95
N PRO A 316 23.72 3.32 11.74
CA PRO A 316 23.17 2.46 10.73
C PRO A 316 23.15 1.00 11.20
N PRO A 317 22.22 0.19 10.67
CA PRO A 317 22.18 -1.25 10.91
C PRO A 317 23.48 -1.90 10.46
N SER A 318 23.87 -2.99 11.13
CA SER A 318 25.02 -3.79 10.69
C SER A 318 24.76 -4.44 9.33
N TYR A 319 25.82 -4.77 8.61
CA TYR A 319 25.70 -5.50 7.34
C TYR A 319 25.00 -6.86 7.49
N ARG A 320 25.15 -7.52 8.66
CA ARG A 320 24.40 -8.75 8.97
C ARG A 320 22.90 -8.48 9.08
N ALA A 321 22.51 -7.42 9.78
CA ALA A 321 21.10 -7.06 9.92
C ALA A 321 20.47 -6.72 8.56
N GLU A 322 21.20 -6.05 7.68
CA GLU A 322 20.75 -5.80 6.30
C GLU A 322 20.62 -7.09 5.47
N CYS A 323 21.56 -8.03 5.58
CA CYS A 323 21.43 -9.35 4.94
C CYS A 323 20.18 -10.10 5.44
N LEU A 324 19.88 -10.03 6.74
CA LEU A 324 18.69 -10.62 7.34
C LEU A 324 17.41 -9.93 6.87
N ARG A 325 17.41 -8.59 6.76
CA ARG A 325 16.28 -7.82 6.23
C ARG A 325 15.94 -8.25 4.80
N VAL A 326 16.95 -8.34 3.92
CA VAL A 326 16.76 -8.77 2.53
C VAL A 326 16.31 -10.24 2.47
N LEU A 327 16.89 -11.15 3.27
CA LEU A 327 16.44 -12.54 3.37
C LEU A 327 14.93 -12.60 3.68
N MET A 328 14.49 -11.91 4.73
CA MET A 328 13.09 -11.93 5.16
C MET A 328 12.17 -11.34 4.09
N VAL A 329 12.53 -10.20 3.52
CA VAL A 329 11.68 -9.52 2.52
C VAL A 329 11.58 -10.29 1.21
N GLU A 330 12.66 -10.90 0.72
CA GLU A 330 12.61 -11.68 -0.52
C GLU A 330 11.87 -13.01 -0.33
N LEU A 331 11.96 -13.63 0.85
CA LEU A 331 11.08 -14.76 1.21
C LEU A 331 9.61 -14.32 1.30
N THR A 332 9.33 -13.16 1.88
CA THR A 332 7.98 -12.58 1.94
C THR A 332 7.45 -12.25 0.54
N ARG A 333 8.30 -11.77 -0.39
CA ARG A 333 7.92 -11.53 -1.78
C ARG A 333 7.45 -12.82 -2.46
N ILE A 334 8.19 -13.92 -2.28
CA ILE A 334 7.80 -15.24 -2.78
C ILE A 334 6.47 -15.68 -2.17
N VAL A 335 6.29 -15.54 -0.85
CA VAL A 335 5.00 -15.86 -0.18
C VAL A 335 3.84 -15.06 -0.76
N ASN A 336 4.01 -13.75 -0.98
CA ASN A 336 2.99 -12.90 -1.57
C ASN A 336 2.63 -13.36 -2.99
N HIS A 337 3.63 -13.59 -3.85
CA HIS A 337 3.39 -14.03 -5.23
C HIS A 337 2.76 -15.41 -5.32
N LEU A 338 3.18 -16.37 -4.50
CA LEU A 338 2.54 -17.69 -4.42
C LEU A 338 1.05 -17.57 -4.07
N TRP A 339 0.72 -16.69 -3.12
CA TRP A 339 -0.67 -16.45 -2.72
C TRP A 339 -1.47 -15.74 -3.82
N SER A 340 -0.91 -14.68 -4.40
CA SER A 340 -1.54 -13.89 -5.46
C SER A 340 -1.80 -14.73 -6.72
N LEU A 341 -0.80 -15.48 -7.20
CA LEU A 341 -0.96 -16.34 -8.38
C LEU A 341 -1.85 -17.54 -8.10
N GLY A 342 -1.73 -18.14 -6.90
CA GLY A 342 -2.60 -19.23 -6.48
C GLY A 342 -4.07 -18.82 -6.51
N PHE A 343 -4.41 -17.64 -5.99
CA PHE A 343 -5.80 -17.16 -5.94
C PHE A 343 -6.32 -16.74 -7.31
N LEU A 344 -5.49 -16.07 -8.12
CA LEU A 344 -5.81 -15.78 -9.51
C LEU A 344 -6.24 -17.06 -10.25
N LEU A 345 -5.46 -18.13 -10.14
CA LEU A 345 -5.76 -19.40 -10.80
C LEU A 345 -7.01 -20.08 -10.23
N ASN A 346 -7.19 -20.02 -8.92
CA ASN A 346 -8.36 -20.58 -8.27
C ASN A 346 -9.66 -19.89 -8.74
N ASP A 347 -9.65 -18.57 -8.85
CA ASP A 347 -10.80 -17.77 -9.29
C ASP A 347 -11.08 -17.89 -10.80
N LEU A 348 -10.04 -18.12 -11.60
CA LEU A 348 -10.19 -18.42 -13.03
C LEU A 348 -10.80 -19.81 -13.29
N GLY A 349 -10.79 -20.69 -12.29
CA GLY A 349 -11.42 -22.02 -12.33
C GLY A 349 -10.44 -23.19 -12.26
N ALA A 350 -9.13 -22.96 -12.17
CA ALA A 350 -8.14 -24.00 -11.86
C ALA A 350 -8.21 -24.33 -10.36
N PHE A 351 -9.32 -24.93 -9.97
CA PHE A 351 -9.79 -24.98 -8.60
C PHE A 351 -8.88 -25.84 -7.72
N PHE A 352 -8.41 -25.25 -6.63
CA PHE A 352 -7.56 -25.84 -5.58
C PHE A 352 -6.17 -26.38 -5.97
N THR A 353 -5.98 -27.17 -7.02
CA THR A 353 -4.70 -27.88 -7.20
C THR A 353 -3.48 -26.95 -7.26
N PRO A 354 -3.44 -25.90 -8.12
CA PRO A 354 -2.32 -24.96 -8.15
C PRO A 354 -2.15 -24.20 -6.82
N MET A 355 -3.27 -23.83 -6.18
CA MET A 355 -3.28 -23.13 -4.90
C MET A 355 -2.70 -23.99 -3.78
N LEU A 356 -3.09 -25.27 -3.68
CA LEU A 356 -2.62 -26.17 -2.65
C LEU A 356 -1.12 -26.46 -2.78
N TYR A 357 -0.61 -26.57 -4.01
CA TYR A 357 0.82 -26.72 -4.25
C TYR A 357 1.60 -25.46 -3.86
N ALA A 358 1.11 -24.27 -4.24
CA ALA A 358 1.68 -23.00 -3.80
C ALA A 358 1.65 -22.84 -2.27
N ASN A 359 0.54 -23.23 -1.62
CA ASN A 359 0.40 -23.20 -0.17
C ASN A 359 1.40 -24.12 0.53
N ASN A 360 1.67 -25.30 -0.01
CA ASN A 360 2.67 -26.20 0.58
C ASN A 360 4.05 -25.55 0.65
N GLU A 361 4.45 -24.79 -0.37
CA GLU A 361 5.74 -24.08 -0.39
C GLU A 361 5.71 -22.84 0.50
N ARG A 362 4.60 -22.10 0.50
CA ARG A 362 4.37 -21.00 1.44
C ARG A 362 4.50 -21.46 2.89
N GLU A 363 3.89 -22.57 3.29
CA GLU A 363 3.92 -23.06 4.68
C GLU A 363 5.32 -23.36 5.18
N LYS A 364 6.26 -23.73 4.29
CA LYS A 364 7.68 -23.95 4.65
C LYS A 364 8.41 -22.66 4.96
N ILE A 365 8.17 -21.63 4.15
CA ILE A 365 8.68 -20.29 4.44
C ILE A 365 8.10 -19.79 5.78
N LEU A 366 6.81 -20.05 6.05
CA LEU A 366 6.19 -19.67 7.33
C LEU A 366 6.71 -20.47 8.53
N ASP A 367 7.07 -21.75 8.36
CA ASP A 367 7.75 -22.54 9.39
C ASP A 367 9.10 -21.90 9.77
N PHE A 368 9.83 -21.35 8.79
CA PHE A 368 11.06 -20.60 9.04
C PHE A 368 10.80 -19.26 9.74
N PHE A 369 9.76 -18.52 9.33
CA PHE A 369 9.36 -17.28 10.01
C PHE A 369 8.96 -17.53 11.47
N GLU A 370 8.22 -18.60 11.75
CA GLU A 370 7.86 -18.99 13.11
C GLU A 370 9.09 -19.33 13.94
N ALA A 371 10.03 -20.12 13.41
CA ALA A 371 11.23 -20.48 14.14
C ALA A 371 12.12 -19.26 14.45
N THR A 372 12.13 -18.26 13.58
CA THR A 372 13.00 -17.08 13.74
C THR A 372 12.35 -15.95 14.55
N ALA A 373 11.08 -15.64 14.27
CA ALA A 373 10.36 -14.51 14.87
C ALA A 373 9.36 -14.92 15.96
N GLY A 374 9.01 -16.21 16.06
CA GLY A 374 8.01 -16.74 17.00
C GLY A 374 6.56 -16.62 16.53
N SER A 375 6.34 -16.16 15.30
CA SER A 375 5.01 -15.98 14.69
C SER A 375 5.08 -16.21 13.19
N ARG A 376 4.03 -16.81 12.62
CA ARG A 376 3.96 -17.20 11.21
C ARG A 376 3.60 -16.05 10.27
N LEU A 377 2.70 -15.16 10.71
CA LEU A 377 2.16 -14.09 9.85
C LEU A 377 2.55 -12.72 10.38
N MET A 378 2.14 -12.39 11.60
CA MET A 378 2.48 -11.11 12.25
C MET A 378 3.80 -11.26 12.98
N CYS A 379 4.90 -11.20 12.23
CA CYS A 379 6.22 -11.59 12.72
C CYS A 379 6.87 -10.54 13.61
N ASN A 380 6.57 -9.25 13.40
CA ASN A 380 7.13 -8.13 14.15
C ASN A 380 8.64 -8.26 14.37
N TYR A 381 9.38 -8.55 13.29
CA TYR A 381 10.80 -8.92 13.33
C TYR A 381 11.71 -7.73 13.03
N MET A 382 11.30 -6.80 12.17
CA MET A 382 12.14 -5.64 11.85
C MET A 382 12.18 -4.67 13.04
N ARG A 383 13.33 -4.06 13.26
CA ARG A 383 13.54 -3.06 14.32
C ARG A 383 14.25 -1.85 13.73
N PHE A 384 14.11 -0.69 14.37
CA PHE A 384 14.96 0.44 14.02
C PHE A 384 16.43 0.07 14.26
N ALA A 385 17.29 0.39 13.30
CA ALA A 385 18.72 0.05 13.27
C ALA A 385 19.04 -1.46 13.32
N GLY A 386 18.12 -2.33 12.89
CA GLY A 386 18.41 -3.76 12.70
C GLY A 386 17.20 -4.69 12.68
N VAL A 387 17.32 -5.83 13.35
CA VAL A 387 16.28 -6.88 13.44
C VAL A 387 16.18 -7.41 14.87
N TYR A 388 15.04 -7.96 15.27
CA TYR A 388 14.77 -8.37 16.65
C TYR A 388 15.81 -9.36 17.21
N ARG A 389 16.15 -10.41 16.46
CA ARG A 389 17.09 -11.46 16.83
C ARG A 389 17.76 -12.06 15.60
N ASP A 390 18.94 -12.64 15.79
CA ASP A 390 19.61 -13.42 14.75
C ASP A 390 18.87 -14.74 14.46
N LEU A 391 19.24 -15.40 13.37
CA LEU A 391 18.72 -16.73 13.01
C LEU A 391 19.02 -17.73 14.13
N PRO A 392 18.05 -18.59 14.50
CA PRO A 392 18.34 -19.68 15.41
C PRO A 392 19.33 -20.64 14.77
N GLU A 393 20.15 -21.33 15.56
CA GLU A 393 21.06 -22.37 15.04
C GLU A 393 20.27 -23.51 14.38
N ARG A 394 19.09 -23.82 14.94
CA ARG A 394 18.22 -24.89 14.48
C ARG A 394 16.78 -24.43 14.42
N ILE A 395 16.08 -24.82 13.35
CA ILE A 395 14.64 -24.66 13.22
C ILE A 395 13.98 -25.75 14.05
N ARG A 396 13.28 -25.35 15.11
CA ARG A 396 12.48 -26.22 15.98
C ARG A 396 11.11 -25.59 16.13
N SER A 397 10.06 -26.37 15.92
CA SER A 397 8.70 -25.94 16.24
C SER A 397 8.59 -25.73 17.76
N VAL A 398 7.95 -24.64 18.18
CA VAL A 398 7.80 -24.25 19.60
C VAL A 398 6.76 -25.13 20.33
N ALA A 399 6.15 -26.08 19.63
CA ALA A 399 4.82 -26.57 19.95
C ALA A 399 4.72 -27.90 20.72
N ASN A 400 5.67 -28.39 21.52
CA ASN A 400 5.57 -29.60 22.39
C ASN A 400 4.68 -30.79 21.91
N LEU A 401 4.49 -31.00 20.61
CA LEU A 401 3.70 -32.09 20.05
C LEU A 401 4.64 -33.21 19.66
N VAL A 402 4.17 -34.46 19.73
CA VAL A 402 4.99 -35.64 19.44
C VAL A 402 5.61 -35.62 18.02
N ASN A 403 5.01 -34.86 17.09
CA ASN A 403 5.54 -34.60 15.75
C ASN A 403 6.73 -33.61 15.71
N ASP A 404 7.09 -32.92 16.79
CA ASP A 404 8.17 -31.93 16.82
C ASP A 404 9.57 -32.54 16.70
N LYS A 405 9.75 -33.82 17.04
CA LYS A 405 11.00 -34.54 16.74
C LYS A 405 11.30 -34.65 15.24
N VAL A 406 10.30 -34.39 14.38
CA VAL A 406 10.41 -34.50 12.92
C VAL A 406 10.94 -33.21 12.27
N ARG A 407 11.01 -32.09 13.02
CA ARG A 407 11.44 -30.78 12.52
C ARG A 407 12.57 -30.20 13.36
N ASP A 408 13.71 -30.89 13.38
CA ASP A 408 14.95 -30.37 13.96
C ASP A 408 16.01 -30.32 12.86
N TYR A 409 16.06 -29.20 12.15
CA TYR A 409 16.99 -28.96 11.04
C TYR A 409 17.98 -27.87 11.43
N ASN A 410 19.22 -27.96 10.94
CA ASN A 410 20.10 -26.79 10.96
C ASN A 410 19.47 -25.71 10.06
N THR A 411 19.42 -24.47 10.55
CA THR A 411 18.73 -23.37 9.86
C THR A 411 19.36 -23.04 8.51
N MET A 412 20.69 -23.03 8.44
CA MET A 412 21.39 -22.74 7.18
C MET A 412 21.23 -23.89 6.18
N ASP A 413 21.25 -25.15 6.62
CA ASP A 413 20.99 -26.29 5.75
C ASP A 413 19.57 -26.23 5.17
N TYR A 414 18.59 -25.91 6.02
CA TYR A 414 17.19 -25.75 5.60
C TYR A 414 17.00 -24.65 4.56
N LEU A 415 17.57 -23.46 4.82
CA LEU A 415 17.52 -22.34 3.88
C LEU A 415 18.24 -22.68 2.57
N THR A 416 19.39 -23.37 2.65
CA THR A 416 20.17 -23.79 1.49
C THR A 416 19.39 -24.78 0.62
N GLU A 417 18.78 -25.81 1.21
CA GLU A 417 17.92 -26.76 0.48
C GLU A 417 16.72 -26.04 -0.14
N MET A 418 16.05 -25.18 0.64
CA MET A 418 14.87 -24.46 0.18
C MET A 418 15.18 -23.57 -1.04
N VAL A 419 16.25 -22.78 -0.96
CA VAL A 419 16.62 -21.78 -1.98
C VAL A 419 17.30 -22.42 -3.20
N ASN A 420 18.15 -23.42 -3.01
CA ASN A 420 18.90 -24.01 -4.12
C ASN A 420 18.16 -25.13 -4.85
N GLU A 421 17.29 -25.87 -4.15
CA GLU A 421 16.71 -27.11 -4.69
C GLU A 421 15.19 -27.12 -4.72
N ARG A 422 14.54 -26.60 -3.68
CA ARG A 422 13.08 -26.75 -3.52
C ARG A 422 12.30 -25.72 -4.31
N LEU A 423 12.54 -24.43 -4.05
CA LEU A 423 11.86 -23.33 -4.72
C LEU A 423 12.11 -23.33 -6.24
N PRO A 424 13.36 -23.50 -6.75
CA PRO A 424 13.59 -23.58 -8.19
C PRO A 424 12.79 -24.71 -8.87
N ARG A 425 12.83 -25.91 -8.29
CA ARG A 425 12.11 -27.07 -8.83
C ARG A 425 10.61 -26.86 -8.82
N PHE A 426 10.06 -26.34 -7.73
CA PHE A 426 8.65 -25.99 -7.65
C PHE A 426 8.27 -25.00 -8.74
N LEU A 427 9.06 -23.93 -8.93
CA LEU A 427 8.79 -22.95 -9.98
C LEU A 427 8.84 -23.61 -11.37
N ASP A 428 9.83 -24.45 -11.67
CA ASP A 428 9.91 -25.14 -12.97
C ASP A 428 8.71 -26.06 -13.23
N GLU A 429 8.27 -26.81 -12.21
CA GLU A 429 7.06 -27.64 -12.29
C GLU A 429 5.80 -26.79 -12.47
N TYR A 430 5.67 -25.70 -11.71
CA TYR A 430 4.52 -24.79 -11.77
C TYR A 430 4.39 -24.11 -13.14
N ASP A 431 5.52 -23.63 -13.68
CA ASP A 431 5.62 -23.03 -15.02
C ASP A 431 5.22 -24.02 -16.11
N THR A 432 5.74 -25.25 -16.03
CA THR A 432 5.45 -26.33 -16.97
C THR A 432 3.96 -26.65 -17.04
N LEU A 433 3.28 -26.65 -15.89
CA LEU A 433 1.86 -27.01 -15.79
C LEU A 433 0.92 -25.88 -16.22
N LEU A 434 1.28 -24.62 -15.96
CA LEU A 434 0.31 -23.52 -15.97
C LEU A 434 0.59 -22.47 -17.03
N THR A 435 1.84 -22.05 -17.24
CA THR A 435 2.15 -20.89 -18.09
C THR A 435 1.71 -21.08 -19.54
N ARG A 436 1.81 -22.31 -20.07
CA ARG A 436 1.40 -22.65 -21.43
C ARG A 436 -0.02 -23.25 -21.51
N ASN A 437 -0.74 -23.29 -20.39
CA ASN A 437 -2.10 -23.81 -20.35
C ASN A 437 -3.03 -22.96 -21.23
N GLU A 438 -3.77 -23.61 -22.13
CA GLU A 438 -4.63 -22.93 -23.10
C GLU A 438 -5.75 -22.14 -22.43
N ILE A 439 -6.38 -22.70 -21.40
CA ILE A 439 -7.48 -22.06 -20.66
C ILE A 439 -6.96 -20.83 -19.92
N LEU A 440 -5.79 -20.92 -19.27
CA LEU A 440 -5.20 -19.76 -18.60
C LEU A 440 -4.96 -18.62 -19.59
N ARG A 441 -4.35 -18.94 -20.74
CA ARG A 441 -4.03 -17.93 -21.77
C ARG A 441 -5.30 -17.32 -22.36
N GLU A 442 -6.29 -18.12 -22.71
CA GLU A 442 -7.58 -17.65 -23.24
C GLU A 442 -8.31 -16.70 -22.27
N ARG A 443 -8.17 -16.94 -20.95
CA ARG A 443 -8.85 -16.14 -19.92
C ARG A 443 -8.09 -14.90 -19.45
N THR A 444 -6.83 -14.73 -19.86
CA THR A 444 -5.95 -13.66 -19.33
C THR A 444 -5.27 -12.81 -20.39
N VAL A 445 -4.99 -13.37 -21.58
CA VAL A 445 -4.37 -12.64 -22.68
C VAL A 445 -5.39 -11.66 -23.27
N GLY A 446 -5.01 -10.39 -23.36
CA GLY A 446 -5.89 -9.31 -23.85
C GLY A 446 -7.02 -8.92 -22.89
N VAL A 447 -7.06 -9.46 -21.67
CA VAL A 447 -8.05 -9.11 -20.65
C VAL A 447 -7.45 -8.13 -19.65
N GLY A 448 -8.20 -7.07 -19.31
CA GLY A 448 -7.80 -6.09 -18.32
C GLY A 448 -6.55 -5.29 -18.70
N VAL A 449 -6.36 -5.05 -20.00
CA VAL A 449 -5.23 -4.29 -20.56
C VAL A 449 -5.14 -2.92 -19.93
N LEU A 450 -3.95 -2.57 -19.46
CA LEU A 450 -3.61 -1.24 -18.95
C LEU A 450 -2.36 -0.75 -19.68
N LEU A 451 -2.47 0.31 -20.47
CA LEU A 451 -1.34 0.85 -21.23
C LEU A 451 -0.33 1.53 -20.30
N ALA A 452 0.91 1.69 -20.76
CA ALA A 452 1.97 2.33 -19.99
C ALA A 452 1.58 3.75 -19.53
N GLU A 453 1.02 4.56 -20.44
CA GLU A 453 0.58 5.93 -20.14
C GLU A 453 -0.51 5.97 -19.07
N ASP A 454 -1.54 5.12 -19.20
CA ASP A 454 -2.62 5.01 -18.21
C ASP A 454 -2.12 4.48 -16.88
N ALA A 455 -1.21 3.51 -16.89
CA ALA A 455 -0.60 2.93 -15.68
C ALA A 455 0.17 3.98 -14.87
N ILE A 456 0.88 4.87 -15.56
CA ILE A 456 1.62 5.99 -14.95
C ILE A 456 0.63 7.05 -14.45
N ALA A 457 -0.33 7.44 -15.30
CA ALA A 457 -1.33 8.45 -14.99
C ALA A 457 -2.20 8.07 -13.78
N LEU A 458 -2.56 6.79 -13.65
CA LEU A 458 -3.31 6.23 -12.51
C LEU A 458 -2.41 5.91 -11.30
N SER A 459 -1.14 6.30 -11.31
CA SER A 459 -0.19 6.10 -10.21
C SER A 459 -0.05 4.63 -9.78
N THR A 460 -0.18 3.70 -10.73
CA THR A 460 -0.05 2.27 -10.44
C THR A 460 1.40 1.87 -10.17
N CYS A 461 1.64 0.89 -9.30
CA CYS A 461 2.99 0.52 -8.89
C CYS A 461 3.29 -0.99 -9.00
N GLY A 462 4.57 -1.32 -8.88
CA GLY A 462 5.03 -2.70 -8.78
C GLY A 462 4.71 -3.56 -10.01
N PRO A 463 4.23 -4.80 -9.85
CA PRO A 463 3.94 -5.70 -10.97
C PRO A 463 2.87 -5.18 -11.94
N LEU A 464 1.99 -4.27 -11.51
CA LEU A 464 0.95 -3.70 -12.38
C LEU A 464 1.60 -2.77 -13.42
N LEU A 465 2.40 -1.82 -12.96
CA LEU A 465 3.16 -0.88 -13.80
C LEU A 465 4.16 -1.60 -14.71
N ARG A 466 4.88 -2.58 -14.17
CA ARG A 466 5.87 -3.36 -14.93
C ARG A 466 5.25 -4.23 -16.01
N ALA A 467 4.06 -4.79 -15.79
CA ALA A 467 3.37 -5.58 -16.81
C ALA A 467 2.96 -4.71 -18.02
N SER A 468 2.71 -3.42 -17.80
CA SER A 468 2.42 -2.42 -18.84
C SER A 468 3.67 -1.94 -19.59
N GLY A 469 4.86 -2.50 -19.30
CA GLY A 469 6.11 -2.21 -20.02
C GLY A 469 6.96 -1.08 -19.44
N VAL A 470 6.61 -0.56 -18.27
CA VAL A 470 7.39 0.50 -17.60
C VAL A 470 8.42 -0.13 -16.64
N PRO A 471 9.73 -0.02 -16.89
CA PRO A 471 10.78 -0.69 -16.11
C PRO A 471 11.10 0.04 -14.78
N TYR A 472 10.07 0.35 -13.99
CA TYR A 472 10.23 1.04 -12.71
C TYR A 472 10.21 0.06 -11.53
N ASP A 473 11.27 0.06 -10.72
CA ASP A 473 11.36 -0.66 -9.46
C ASP A 473 12.16 0.16 -8.45
N VAL A 474 11.56 0.43 -7.29
CA VAL A 474 12.17 1.25 -6.23
C VAL A 474 13.53 0.73 -5.77
N ARG A 475 13.79 -0.60 -5.83
CA ARG A 475 15.10 -1.17 -5.44
C ARG A 475 16.24 -0.75 -6.37
N ARG A 476 15.92 -0.26 -7.58
CA ARG A 476 16.89 0.30 -8.54
C ARG A 476 16.73 1.80 -8.75
N ALA A 477 15.50 2.32 -8.73
CA ALA A 477 15.20 3.73 -8.96
C ALA A 477 15.58 4.61 -7.76
N GLU A 478 15.30 4.15 -6.54
CA GLU A 478 15.67 4.79 -5.28
C GLU A 478 16.22 3.71 -4.32
N PRO A 479 17.45 3.21 -4.58
CA PRO A 479 17.95 2.04 -3.88
C PRO A 479 18.09 2.24 -2.37
N TYR A 480 17.68 1.23 -1.62
CA TYR A 480 17.77 1.17 -0.15
C TYR A 480 18.42 -0.15 0.28
N SER A 481 18.80 -0.26 1.56
CA SER A 481 19.43 -1.47 2.10
C SER A 481 20.67 -1.86 1.27
N ILE A 482 20.93 -3.15 1.10
CA ILE A 482 22.05 -3.70 0.32
C ILE A 482 21.63 -4.10 -1.11
N TYR A 483 20.43 -3.76 -1.57
CA TYR A 483 19.99 -4.04 -2.97
C TYR A 483 20.96 -3.50 -4.04
N PRO A 484 21.66 -2.36 -3.87
CA PRO A 484 22.70 -1.92 -4.81
C PRO A 484 23.82 -2.94 -5.06
N GLU A 485 24.12 -3.81 -4.08
CA GLU A 485 25.19 -4.80 -4.15
C GLU A 485 24.73 -6.15 -4.73
N LEU A 486 23.44 -6.29 -5.03
CA LEU A 486 22.81 -7.53 -5.45
C LEU A 486 22.51 -7.49 -6.96
N ASP A 487 22.78 -8.61 -7.61
CA ASP A 487 22.57 -8.78 -9.03
C ASP A 487 21.21 -9.45 -9.29
N PHE A 488 20.30 -8.72 -9.93
CA PHE A 488 18.96 -9.17 -10.27
C PHE A 488 18.38 -8.28 -11.36
N ASP A 489 17.53 -8.86 -12.18
CA ASP A 489 16.85 -8.20 -13.29
C ASP A 489 15.45 -7.74 -12.88
N ILE A 490 14.93 -6.69 -13.56
CA ILE A 490 13.56 -6.21 -13.36
C ILE A 490 12.68 -6.82 -14.46
N PRO A 491 11.79 -7.77 -14.16
CA PRO A 491 10.90 -8.35 -15.16
C PRO A 491 9.86 -7.32 -15.58
N THR A 492 9.65 -7.20 -16.89
CA THR A 492 8.67 -6.29 -17.50
C THR A 492 7.82 -7.05 -18.52
N GLY A 493 6.54 -6.67 -18.61
CA GLY A 493 5.62 -7.12 -19.64
C GLY A 493 5.65 -6.20 -20.85
N MET A 494 4.76 -6.42 -21.81
CA MET A 494 4.67 -5.61 -23.03
C MET A 494 3.26 -5.11 -23.33
N ASN A 495 2.24 -5.86 -22.91
CA ASN A 495 0.85 -5.67 -23.29
C ASN A 495 0.01 -5.09 -22.15
N GLY A 496 0.44 -5.22 -20.89
CA GLY A 496 -0.30 -4.71 -19.73
C GLY A 496 -1.54 -5.51 -19.34
N ASP A 497 -1.75 -6.69 -19.93
CA ASP A 497 -2.86 -7.59 -19.64
C ASP A 497 -2.62 -8.44 -18.37
N ILE A 498 -3.62 -9.23 -17.98
CA ILE A 498 -3.54 -10.11 -16.80
C ILE A 498 -2.45 -11.18 -16.98
N TYR A 499 -2.19 -11.63 -18.20
CA TYR A 499 -1.17 -12.64 -18.46
C TYR A 499 0.25 -12.11 -18.23
N ASP A 500 0.55 -10.89 -18.67
CA ASP A 500 1.83 -10.23 -18.39
C ASP A 500 2.00 -9.97 -16.88
N ARG A 501 0.92 -9.63 -16.17
CA ARG A 501 0.93 -9.49 -14.69
C ARG A 501 1.19 -10.81 -13.97
N TYR A 502 0.73 -11.92 -14.53
CA TYR A 502 1.05 -13.28 -14.06
C TYR A 502 2.54 -13.58 -14.28
N LEU A 503 3.04 -13.35 -15.50
CA LEU A 503 4.44 -13.60 -15.86
C LEU A 503 5.41 -12.76 -15.04
N VAL A 504 5.15 -11.45 -14.87
CA VAL A 504 6.02 -10.56 -14.09
C VAL A 504 6.16 -11.07 -12.65
N ARG A 505 5.06 -11.38 -11.96
CA ARG A 505 5.11 -11.95 -10.59
C ARG A 505 5.84 -13.29 -10.55
N PHE A 506 5.65 -14.12 -11.57
CA PHE A 506 6.32 -15.40 -11.66
C PHE A 506 7.85 -15.25 -11.83
N GLN A 507 8.28 -14.33 -12.70
CA GLN A 507 9.69 -14.00 -12.87
C GLN A 507 10.28 -13.30 -11.64
N GLU A 508 9.52 -12.46 -10.94
CA GLU A 508 9.95 -11.86 -9.67
C GLU A 508 10.28 -12.93 -8.62
N MET A 509 9.54 -14.04 -8.56
CA MET A 509 9.92 -15.16 -7.67
C MET A 509 11.26 -15.79 -8.07
N ARG A 510 11.56 -15.90 -9.37
CA ARG A 510 12.86 -16.40 -9.85
C ARG A 510 14.00 -15.44 -9.49
N GLU A 511 13.79 -14.14 -9.66
CA GLU A 511 14.75 -13.11 -9.27
C GLU A 511 14.93 -13.03 -7.74
N SER A 512 13.86 -13.20 -6.95
CA SER A 512 13.97 -13.36 -5.50
C SER A 512 14.84 -14.55 -5.12
N VAL A 513 14.68 -15.70 -5.78
CA VAL A 513 15.55 -16.86 -5.57
C VAL A 513 17.01 -16.55 -5.94
N ARG A 514 17.26 -15.83 -7.05
CA ARG A 514 18.61 -15.38 -7.44
C ARG A 514 19.23 -14.45 -6.39
N ILE A 515 18.44 -13.55 -5.80
CA ILE A 515 18.88 -12.70 -4.69
C ILE A 515 19.18 -13.56 -3.45
N LEU A 516 18.30 -14.48 -3.08
CA LEU A 516 18.49 -15.35 -1.93
C LEU A 516 19.77 -16.19 -2.03
N LYS A 517 20.09 -16.71 -3.23
CA LYS A 517 21.36 -17.41 -3.52
C LYS A 517 22.60 -16.55 -3.25
N GLN A 518 22.51 -15.25 -3.45
CA GLN A 518 23.57 -14.29 -3.14
C GLN A 518 23.64 -13.94 -1.65
N ILE A 519 22.51 -13.99 -0.94
CA ILE A 519 22.43 -13.68 0.48
C ILE A 519 22.96 -14.82 1.36
N LEU A 520 22.73 -16.09 1.00
CA LEU A 520 23.16 -17.23 1.82
C LEU A 520 24.67 -17.20 2.17
N PRO A 521 25.61 -17.02 1.21
CA PRO A 521 27.03 -16.95 1.55
C PRO A 521 27.39 -15.74 2.41
N ARG A 522 26.69 -14.61 2.24
CA ARG A 522 26.90 -13.38 3.04
C ARG A 522 26.45 -13.59 4.50
N LEU A 523 25.40 -14.37 4.72
CA LEU A 523 24.93 -14.73 6.07
C LEU A 523 25.94 -15.63 6.80
N GLU A 524 26.60 -16.55 6.10
CA GLU A 524 27.66 -17.38 6.67
C GLU A 524 28.89 -16.53 7.04
N GLN A 525 29.33 -15.66 6.13
CA GLN A 525 30.49 -14.79 6.34
C GLN A 525 30.31 -13.81 7.51
N THR A 526 29.07 -13.39 7.77
CA THR A 526 28.75 -12.43 8.83
C THR A 526 28.30 -13.08 10.13
N GLN A 527 28.43 -14.40 10.28
CA GLN A 527 27.98 -15.12 11.46
C GLN A 527 28.60 -14.55 12.74
N GLY A 528 27.76 -14.29 13.76
CA GLY A 528 28.19 -13.74 15.04
C GLY A 528 28.35 -12.21 15.09
N HIS A 529 28.14 -11.50 13.97
CA HIS A 529 28.07 -10.04 13.99
C HIS A 529 26.77 -9.57 14.70
N GLU A 530 26.79 -8.36 15.27
CA GLU A 530 25.61 -7.79 15.93
C GLU A 530 24.45 -7.61 14.93
N VAL A 531 23.21 -7.85 15.36
CA VAL A 531 22.00 -7.75 14.51
C VAL A 531 21.10 -6.55 14.87
N VAL A 532 21.45 -5.85 15.95
CA VAL A 532 20.89 -4.55 16.34
C VAL A 532 22.05 -3.68 16.77
N THR A 533 22.17 -2.50 16.18
CA THR A 533 23.20 -1.54 16.58
C THR A 533 22.86 -0.98 17.96
N LYS A 534 23.75 -1.14 18.94
CA LYS A 534 23.55 -0.58 20.28
C LYS A 534 23.53 0.95 20.20
N VAL A 535 22.46 1.57 20.69
CA VAL A 535 22.39 3.02 20.86
C VAL A 535 23.51 3.43 21.82
N ARG A 536 24.46 4.24 21.35
CA ARG A 536 25.49 4.81 22.23
C ARG A 536 24.79 5.76 23.21
N HIS A 537 24.90 5.46 24.50
CA HIS A 537 24.39 6.29 25.59
C HIS A 537 25.09 7.65 25.66
#